data_AF-A0A150GGT1-F1
#
_entry.id   AF-A0A150GGT1-F1
#
_cell.length_a   1.000
_cell.length_b   1.000
_cell.length_c   1.000
_cell.angle_alpha   90.00
_cell.angle_beta   90.00
_cell.angle_gamma   90.00
#
_symmetry.space_group_name_H-M   'P 1'
#
loop_
_entity.id
_entity.type
_entity.pdbx_description
1 polymer ?
#
loop_
_entity_poly.entity_id
_entity_poly.type
_entity_poly.pdbx_seq_one_letter_code
_entity_poly.pdbx_strand_id
1 'polypeptide(L)'
;MLNAPLPRKRLVLLEVCPVLFPLQDVNKGFESLVVFRRGGERHMLGLCESNYCKTITGDDPPGLQRGNGRLVWATYRPAGRQEEEHCTWEVQKVIKLPEDAYLLDYSAISFRGDFGSDVAVVSQEDAAVWVGTFDWQEMEFVRGEEDRPAGRIYHFPRTADCSKQYCNVEGVSWIDAERLVLASDKCMDKDQAVHIMALP
;
A
#
# COMPACT_ATOMS: atom_id res chain seq x y z
N MET A 1 44.50 -9.82 -15.47
CA MET A 1 43.38 -10.73 -15.19
C MET A 1 42.10 -10.01 -15.63
N LEU A 2 41.44 -10.52 -16.67
CA LEU A 2 40.23 -9.91 -17.24
C LEU A 2 39.03 -10.33 -16.38
N ASN A 3 38.29 -9.33 -15.85
CA ASN A 3 37.01 -9.53 -15.19
C ASN A 3 36.04 -10.20 -16.18
N ALA A 4 35.70 -11.45 -15.94
CA ALA A 4 34.62 -12.10 -16.67
C ALA A 4 33.31 -11.34 -16.38
N PRO A 5 32.50 -10.99 -17.40
CA PRO A 5 31.24 -10.31 -17.17
C PRO A 5 30.29 -11.23 -16.41
N LEU A 6 29.70 -10.71 -15.32
CA LEU A 6 28.65 -11.41 -14.59
C LEU A 6 27.53 -11.82 -15.55
N PRO A 7 27.00 -13.05 -15.45
CA PRO A 7 25.93 -13.50 -16.33
C PRO A 7 24.72 -12.57 -16.19
N ARG A 8 24.18 -12.10 -17.32
CA ARG A 8 22.97 -11.28 -17.36
C ARG A 8 21.79 -12.10 -16.83
N LYS A 9 21.51 -11.99 -15.53
CA LYS A 9 20.26 -12.48 -14.94
C LYS A 9 19.12 -11.68 -15.57
N ARG A 10 18.25 -12.35 -16.32
CA ARG A 10 17.03 -11.75 -16.86
C ARG A 10 15.88 -12.04 -15.90
N LEU A 11 14.97 -11.08 -15.76
CA LEU A 11 13.67 -11.36 -15.18
C LEU A 11 12.96 -12.38 -16.08
N VAL A 12 12.46 -13.44 -15.47
CA VAL A 12 11.69 -14.49 -16.16
C VAL A 12 10.31 -14.48 -15.51
N LEU A 13 9.28 -14.38 -16.32
CA LEU A 13 7.91 -14.57 -15.86
C LEU A 13 7.76 -16.02 -15.40
N LEU A 14 7.53 -16.22 -14.10
CA LEU A 14 7.37 -17.56 -13.53
C LEU A 14 5.93 -18.02 -13.56
N GLU A 15 5.00 -17.15 -13.14
CA GLU A 15 3.58 -17.45 -12.98
C GLU A 15 2.76 -16.17 -13.08
N VAL A 16 1.50 -16.31 -13.52
CA VAL A 16 0.47 -15.26 -13.46
C VAL A 16 -0.74 -15.87 -12.77
N CYS A 17 -1.03 -15.43 -11.55
CA CYS A 17 -2.09 -16.00 -10.73
C CYS A 17 -3.15 -14.92 -10.47
N PRO A 18 -4.40 -15.12 -10.90
CA PRO A 18 -5.46 -14.17 -10.60
C PRO A 18 -5.68 -14.05 -9.10
N VAL A 19 -5.99 -12.83 -8.66
CA VAL A 19 -6.52 -12.58 -7.32
C VAL A 19 -8.03 -12.74 -7.38
N LEU A 20 -8.59 -13.61 -6.55
CA LEU A 20 -10.02 -13.87 -6.50
C LEU A 20 -10.76 -12.77 -5.74
N PHE A 21 -10.62 -11.54 -6.22
CA PHE A 21 -11.21 -10.32 -5.66
C PHE A 21 -11.82 -9.46 -6.79
N PRO A 22 -13.13 -9.17 -6.77
CA PRO A 22 -13.75 -8.39 -7.81
C PRO A 22 -13.45 -6.90 -7.64
N LEU A 23 -12.58 -6.37 -8.51
CA LEU A 23 -12.39 -4.93 -8.68
C LEU A 23 -13.49 -4.42 -9.63
N GLN A 24 -14.16 -3.33 -9.25
CA GLN A 24 -15.37 -2.86 -9.95
C GLN A 24 -15.10 -2.03 -11.21
N ASP A 25 -13.84 -1.76 -11.54
CA ASP A 25 -13.49 -0.89 -12.65
C ASP A 25 -12.14 -1.31 -13.26
N VAL A 26 -11.96 -1.10 -14.56
CA VAL A 26 -10.77 -1.53 -15.34
C VAL A 26 -9.53 -0.77 -14.90
N ASN A 27 -9.72 0.46 -14.42
CA ASN A 27 -8.64 1.34 -13.96
C ASN A 27 -8.42 1.27 -12.45
N LYS A 28 -8.88 0.21 -11.77
CA LYS A 28 -8.65 0.01 -10.34
C LYS A 28 -7.79 -1.22 -10.09
N GLY A 29 -6.84 -1.07 -9.17
CA GLY A 29 -5.85 -2.08 -8.86
C GLY A 29 -5.43 -2.07 -7.39
N PHE A 30 -4.38 -2.84 -7.13
CA PHE A 30 -3.61 -2.69 -5.90
C PHE A 30 -2.41 -1.78 -6.20
N GLU A 31 -2.31 -0.65 -5.52
CA GLU A 31 -1.19 0.30 -5.70
C GLU A 31 0.07 -0.19 -5.01
N SER A 32 -0.08 -1.06 -4.00
CA SER A 32 1.05 -1.61 -3.27
C SER A 32 0.77 -3.03 -2.80
N LEU A 33 1.84 -3.84 -2.77
CA LEU A 33 1.81 -5.23 -2.35
C LEU A 33 2.84 -5.47 -1.24
N VAL A 34 2.41 -6.15 -0.18
CA VAL A 34 3.29 -6.69 0.86
C VAL A 34 3.17 -8.20 0.86
N VAL A 35 4.22 -8.91 0.44
CA VAL A 35 4.25 -10.37 0.39
C VAL A 35 4.96 -10.91 1.63
N PHE A 36 4.35 -11.88 2.29
CA PHE A 36 4.87 -12.46 3.52
C PHE A 36 4.60 -13.97 3.61
N ARG A 37 5.23 -14.64 4.58
CA ARG A 37 4.98 -16.06 4.86
C ARG A 37 4.42 -16.26 6.25
N ARG A 38 3.37 -17.06 6.37
CA ARG A 38 2.74 -17.45 7.65
C ARG A 38 2.25 -18.88 7.53
N GLY A 39 2.55 -19.72 8.52
CA GLY A 39 2.13 -21.13 8.51
C GLY A 39 2.70 -21.97 7.35
N GLY A 40 3.85 -21.56 6.79
CA GLY A 40 4.44 -22.21 5.61
C GLY A 40 3.80 -21.79 4.27
N GLU A 41 2.73 -21.01 4.31
CA GLU A 41 2.04 -20.49 3.12
C GLU A 41 2.54 -19.09 2.74
N ARG A 42 2.39 -18.74 1.47
CA ARG A 42 2.68 -17.39 0.95
C ARG A 42 1.40 -16.58 0.97
N HIS A 43 1.49 -15.37 1.51
CA HIS A 43 0.38 -14.43 1.66
C HIS A 43 0.75 -13.09 1.04
N MET A 44 -0.26 -12.29 0.73
CA MET A 44 -0.10 -10.90 0.35
C MET A 44 -1.11 -9.99 1.04
N LEU A 45 -0.72 -8.75 1.28
CA LEU A 45 -1.62 -7.62 1.49
C LEU A 45 -1.57 -6.73 0.25
N GLY A 46 -2.72 -6.50 -0.39
CA GLY A 46 -2.87 -5.54 -1.47
C GLY A 46 -3.60 -4.28 -1.01
N LEU A 47 -2.95 -3.11 -1.12
CA LEU A 47 -3.56 -1.83 -0.83
C LEU A 47 -4.41 -1.38 -2.02
N CYS A 48 -5.71 -1.20 -1.79
CA CYS A 48 -6.58 -0.65 -2.82
C CYS A 48 -6.31 0.85 -3.02
N GLU A 49 -6.22 1.27 -4.28
CA GLU A 49 -6.05 2.68 -4.68
C GLU A 49 -7.12 3.59 -4.07
N SER A 50 -8.38 3.15 -4.11
CA SER A 50 -9.51 3.95 -3.70
C SER A 50 -10.20 3.37 -2.47
N ASN A 51 -10.99 4.22 -1.81
CA ASN A 51 -11.84 3.78 -0.72
C ASN A 51 -12.82 2.69 -1.18
N TYR A 52 -13.14 1.77 -0.28
CA TYR A 52 -13.93 0.55 -0.54
C TYR A 52 -13.40 -0.36 -1.67
N CYS A 53 -12.21 -0.09 -2.23
CA CYS A 53 -11.73 -0.70 -3.48
C CYS A 53 -12.70 -0.49 -4.66
N LYS A 54 -13.38 0.66 -4.73
CA LYS A 54 -14.43 0.93 -5.73
C LYS A 54 -14.11 2.12 -6.63
N THR A 55 -14.90 2.29 -7.69
CA THR A 55 -14.70 3.37 -8.66
C THR A 55 -14.80 4.76 -8.02
N ILE A 56 -14.07 5.71 -8.63
CA ILE A 56 -14.09 7.14 -8.31
C ILE A 56 -14.94 7.94 -9.31
N THR A 57 -15.60 7.27 -10.26
CA THR A 57 -16.41 7.88 -11.31
C THR A 57 -17.90 7.51 -11.19
N GLY A 58 -18.79 8.34 -11.75
CA GLY A 58 -20.24 8.16 -11.69
C GLY A 58 -20.94 9.09 -10.69
N ASP A 59 -22.26 8.92 -10.56
CA ASP A 59 -23.08 9.66 -9.61
C ASP A 59 -22.89 9.05 -8.20
N ASP A 60 -22.28 9.82 -7.28
CA ASP A 60 -21.89 9.39 -5.92
C ASP A 60 -20.89 8.21 -5.88
N PRO A 61 -19.64 8.43 -6.33
CA PRO A 61 -18.66 7.36 -6.43
C PRO A 61 -18.13 6.94 -5.05
N PRO A 62 -18.35 5.69 -4.61
CA PRO A 62 -17.94 5.24 -3.28
C PRO A 62 -16.43 5.31 -3.05
N GLY A 63 -15.61 5.29 -4.10
CA GLY A 63 -14.16 5.48 -4.00
C GLY A 63 -13.73 6.85 -3.46
N LEU A 64 -14.60 7.87 -3.55
CA LEU A 64 -14.36 9.22 -3.01
C LEU A 64 -14.83 9.38 -1.55
N GLN A 65 -15.42 8.35 -0.94
CA GLN A 65 -15.83 8.38 0.47
C GLN A 65 -14.63 8.11 1.37
N ARG A 66 -14.01 9.19 1.89
CA ARG A 66 -12.84 9.14 2.79
C ARG A 66 -13.06 8.28 4.04
N GLY A 67 -11.95 7.84 4.65
CA GLY A 67 -11.95 7.00 5.85
C GLY A 67 -12.34 5.54 5.58
N ASN A 68 -12.35 5.13 4.32
CA ASN A 68 -12.79 3.80 3.90
C ASN A 68 -11.73 3.03 3.12
N GLY A 69 -10.45 3.29 3.38
CA GLY A 69 -9.34 2.55 2.81
C GLY A 69 -9.41 1.06 3.15
N ARG A 70 -8.86 0.21 2.27
CA ARG A 70 -8.89 -1.24 2.43
C ARG A 70 -7.55 -1.87 2.06
N LEU A 71 -7.17 -2.90 2.82
CA LEU A 71 -6.20 -3.92 2.41
C LEU A 71 -6.94 -5.21 2.08
N VAL A 72 -6.53 -5.89 1.01
CA VAL A 72 -6.97 -7.24 0.69
C VAL A 72 -5.89 -8.22 1.10
N TRP A 73 -6.18 -9.06 2.10
CA TRP A 73 -5.33 -10.18 2.46
C TRP A 73 -5.73 -11.40 1.62
N ALA A 74 -4.77 -11.96 0.89
CA ALA A 74 -4.96 -13.19 0.14
C ALA A 74 -3.82 -14.21 0.35
N THR A 75 -4.16 -15.49 0.27
CA THR A 75 -3.23 -16.63 0.34
C THR A 75 -2.99 -17.17 -1.05
N TYR A 76 -1.72 -17.41 -1.39
CA TYR A 76 -1.34 -18.05 -2.64
C TYR A 76 -1.71 -19.54 -2.63
N ARG A 77 -2.37 -19.99 -3.71
CA ARG A 77 -2.60 -21.39 -4.02
C ARG A 77 -1.85 -21.76 -5.29
N PRO A 78 -0.94 -22.73 -5.24
CA PRO A 78 -0.31 -23.24 -6.46
C PRO A 78 -1.33 -24.02 -7.29
N ALA A 79 -1.11 -24.10 -8.60
CA ALA A 79 -1.91 -24.96 -9.47
C ALA A 79 -1.91 -26.41 -8.93
N GLY A 80 -3.10 -26.98 -8.79
CA GLY A 80 -3.32 -28.34 -8.28
C GLY A 80 -3.15 -29.41 -9.36
N ARG A 81 -3.28 -30.68 -8.97
CA ARG A 81 -3.45 -31.81 -9.91
C ARG A 81 -4.92 -32.18 -10.16
N GLN A 82 -5.86 -31.60 -9.41
CA GLN A 82 -7.30 -31.78 -9.60
C GLN A 82 -8.00 -30.42 -9.44
N GLU A 83 -8.82 -30.12 -10.45
CA GLU A 83 -9.77 -29.00 -10.63
C GLU A 83 -9.25 -27.56 -10.76
N GLU A 84 -8.04 -27.21 -10.32
CA GLU A 84 -7.47 -25.87 -10.58
C GLU A 84 -6.27 -25.94 -11.53
N GLU A 85 -6.51 -25.58 -12.81
CA GLU A 85 -5.47 -25.57 -13.88
C GLU A 85 -4.43 -24.45 -13.72
N HIS A 86 -4.69 -23.47 -12.86
CA HIS A 86 -3.82 -22.32 -12.64
C HIS A 86 -3.69 -22.00 -11.15
N CYS A 87 -2.58 -21.37 -10.77
CA CYS A 87 -2.43 -20.80 -9.43
C CYS A 87 -3.44 -19.69 -9.19
N THR A 88 -3.77 -19.40 -7.93
CA THR A 88 -4.68 -18.30 -7.54
C THR A 88 -4.18 -17.60 -6.29
N TRP A 89 -4.68 -16.39 -6.04
CA TRP A 89 -4.63 -15.74 -4.74
C TRP A 89 -6.04 -15.68 -4.15
N GLU A 90 -6.29 -16.50 -3.14
CA GLU A 90 -7.59 -16.61 -2.47
C GLU A 90 -7.71 -15.59 -1.35
N VAL A 91 -8.71 -14.71 -1.45
CA VAL A 91 -8.96 -13.68 -0.43
C VAL A 91 -9.38 -14.32 0.88
N GLN A 92 -8.65 -14.00 1.94
CA GLN A 92 -8.96 -14.40 3.32
C GLN A 92 -9.77 -13.33 4.04
N LYS A 93 -9.41 -12.06 3.83
CA LYS A 93 -10.00 -10.93 4.55
C LYS A 93 -9.84 -9.64 3.77
N VAL A 94 -10.86 -8.78 3.83
CA VAL A 94 -10.74 -7.36 3.48
C VAL A 94 -10.61 -6.60 4.80
N ILE A 95 -9.42 -6.05 5.04
CA ILE A 95 -9.07 -5.32 6.26
C ILE A 95 -9.36 -3.85 6.03
N LYS A 96 -10.10 -3.23 6.94
CA LYS A 96 -10.40 -1.79 6.87
C LYS A 96 -9.23 -1.02 7.46
N LEU A 97 -8.75 -0.01 6.73
CA LEU A 97 -7.93 1.03 7.35
C LEU A 97 -8.79 1.75 8.41
N PRO A 98 -8.18 2.27 9.49
CA PRO A 98 -8.89 3.09 10.45
C PRO A 98 -9.55 4.32 9.82
N GLU A 99 -10.67 4.77 10.37
CA GLU A 99 -11.45 5.88 9.80
C GLU A 99 -10.68 7.22 9.82
N ASP A 100 -9.73 7.37 10.75
CA ASP A 100 -8.81 8.50 10.85
C ASP A 100 -7.69 8.47 9.79
N ALA A 101 -7.51 7.36 9.06
CA ALA A 101 -6.82 7.37 7.77
C ALA A 101 -7.74 7.99 6.70
N TYR A 102 -8.15 9.24 6.93
CA TYR A 102 -9.18 9.98 6.21
C TYR A 102 -8.69 10.52 4.87
N LEU A 103 -8.19 9.62 4.02
CA LEU A 103 -7.46 9.93 2.80
C LEU A 103 -8.22 9.48 1.54
N LEU A 104 -7.81 10.02 0.40
CA LEU A 104 -8.17 9.56 -0.94
C LEU A 104 -6.93 9.02 -1.63
N ASP A 105 -7.13 8.17 -2.63
CA ASP A 105 -6.10 7.85 -3.62
C ASP A 105 -4.78 7.37 -2.99
N TYR A 106 -4.85 6.20 -2.36
CA TYR A 106 -3.75 5.57 -1.65
C TYR A 106 -2.74 5.01 -2.65
N SER A 107 -1.46 5.34 -2.50
CA SER A 107 -0.43 4.96 -3.48
C SER A 107 0.61 3.99 -2.93
N ALA A 108 0.86 3.99 -1.62
CA ALA A 108 1.88 3.13 -1.04
C ALA A 108 1.58 2.73 0.41
N ILE A 109 2.07 1.56 0.81
CA ILE A 109 2.09 1.11 2.20
C ILE A 109 3.46 0.53 2.56
N SER A 110 3.92 0.76 3.79
CA SER A 110 5.13 0.12 4.31
C SER A 110 5.00 -0.17 5.80
N PHE A 111 5.51 -1.33 6.20
CA PHE A 111 5.65 -1.75 7.58
C PHE A 111 7.11 -1.61 8.01
N ARG A 112 7.35 -1.22 9.27
CA ARG A 112 8.71 -0.98 9.77
C ARG A 112 9.44 -2.30 10.06
N GLY A 113 10.22 -2.77 9.08
CA GLY A 113 10.93 -4.05 9.17
C GLY A 113 10.03 -5.24 8.83
N ASP A 114 10.58 -6.45 8.93
CA ASP A 114 9.88 -7.69 8.63
C ASP A 114 8.86 -7.98 9.73
N PHE A 115 7.60 -7.57 9.52
CA PHE A 115 6.48 -7.65 10.48
C PHE A 115 6.52 -6.63 11.64
N GLY A 116 7.04 -5.43 11.39
CA GLY A 116 6.86 -4.32 12.34
C GLY A 116 5.40 -3.97 12.56
N SER A 117 5.08 -3.52 13.77
CA SER A 117 3.76 -3.00 14.13
C SER A 117 3.49 -1.65 13.46
N ASP A 118 4.51 -0.82 13.27
CA ASP A 118 4.35 0.52 12.72
C ASP A 118 4.14 0.44 11.20
N VAL A 119 3.12 1.15 10.73
CA VAL A 119 2.70 1.15 9.34
C VAL A 119 2.53 2.58 8.85
N ALA A 120 3.02 2.84 7.64
CA ALA A 120 2.84 4.09 6.92
C ALA A 120 2.00 3.83 5.66
N VAL A 121 0.96 4.62 5.45
CA VAL A 121 0.10 4.58 4.25
C VAL A 121 0.12 5.96 3.59
N VAL A 122 0.54 6.02 2.33
CA VAL A 122 0.65 7.26 1.56
C VAL A 122 -0.60 7.48 0.71
N SER A 123 -0.99 8.75 0.63
CA SER A 123 -2.00 9.26 -0.31
C SER A 123 -1.35 10.23 -1.28
N GLN A 124 -1.57 10.00 -2.58
CA GLN A 124 -1.11 10.90 -3.63
C GLN A 124 -2.00 12.16 -3.67
N GLU A 125 -3.32 11.98 -3.65
CA GLU A 125 -4.26 13.11 -3.68
C GLU A 125 -4.05 14.04 -2.49
N ASP A 126 -3.90 13.54 -1.27
CA ASP A 126 -3.80 14.41 -0.10
C ASP A 126 -2.39 14.95 0.17
N ALA A 127 -1.38 14.47 -0.58
CA ALA A 127 0.02 14.74 -0.34
C ALA A 127 0.38 14.50 1.14
N ALA A 128 0.05 13.31 1.63
CA ALA A 128 0.13 12.98 3.05
C ALA A 128 0.47 11.51 3.28
N VAL A 129 0.92 11.22 4.50
CA VAL A 129 1.10 9.87 5.02
C VAL A 129 0.29 9.72 6.31
N TRP A 130 -0.51 8.67 6.41
CA TRP A 130 -1.06 8.21 7.69
C TRP A 130 -0.11 7.21 8.31
N VAL A 131 0.21 7.40 9.59
CA VAL A 131 1.04 6.47 10.37
C VAL A 131 0.20 5.92 11.52
N GLY A 132 0.19 4.60 11.68
CA GLY A 132 -0.50 3.92 12.77
C GLY A 132 0.13 2.57 13.07
N THR A 133 -0.67 1.68 13.66
CA THR A 133 -0.21 0.36 14.11
C THR A 133 -1.02 -0.76 13.49
N PHE A 134 -0.37 -1.87 13.14
CA PHE A 134 -0.98 -3.08 12.60
C PHE A 134 -0.66 -4.29 13.48
N ASP A 135 -1.69 -5.07 13.77
CA ASP A 135 -1.60 -6.34 14.47
C ASP A 135 -1.53 -7.48 13.45
N TRP A 136 -0.34 -8.08 13.32
CA TRP A 136 -0.08 -9.20 12.42
C TRP A 136 -0.70 -10.52 12.88
N GLN A 137 -1.04 -10.64 14.16
CA GLN A 137 -1.71 -11.82 14.68
C GLN A 137 -3.18 -11.79 14.25
N GLU A 138 -3.87 -10.69 14.57
CA GLU A 138 -5.30 -10.47 14.30
C GLU A 138 -5.58 -10.08 12.84
N MET A 139 -4.54 -9.67 12.11
CA MET A 139 -4.64 -9.16 10.74
C MET A 139 -5.63 -7.99 10.68
N GLU A 140 -5.41 -7.00 11.55
CA GLU A 140 -6.17 -5.75 11.64
C GLU A 140 -5.26 -4.58 12.00
N PHE A 141 -5.69 -3.37 11.69
CA PHE A 141 -5.10 -2.18 12.30
C PHE A 141 -5.55 -2.08 13.75
N VAL A 142 -4.62 -1.71 14.63
CA VAL A 142 -4.94 -1.41 16.02
C VAL A 142 -5.87 -0.21 16.04
N ARG A 143 -7.02 -0.33 16.68
CA ARG A 143 -8.01 0.74 16.72
C ARG A 143 -7.64 1.77 17.77
N GLY A 144 -8.08 3.00 17.52
CA GLY A 144 -8.11 4.04 18.53
C GLY A 144 -9.06 3.70 19.69
N GLU A 145 -8.87 4.37 20.81
CA GLU A 145 -9.82 4.39 21.92
C GLU A 145 -10.86 5.50 21.66
N GLU A 146 -11.96 5.56 22.43
CA GLU A 146 -13.08 6.50 22.22
C GLU A 146 -12.64 7.97 22.04
N ASP A 147 -11.54 8.37 22.71
CA ASP A 147 -10.96 9.72 22.66
C ASP A 147 -9.60 9.81 21.95
N ARG A 148 -9.13 8.75 21.28
CA ARG A 148 -7.79 8.72 20.66
C ARG A 148 -7.83 8.08 19.27
N PRO A 149 -7.27 8.73 18.23
CA PRO A 149 -7.23 8.16 16.90
C PRO A 149 -6.33 6.91 16.86
N ALA A 150 -6.57 6.01 15.89
CA ALA A 150 -5.76 4.81 15.67
C ALA A 150 -4.34 5.13 15.15
N GLY A 151 -4.19 6.30 14.52
CA GLY A 151 -2.95 6.81 14.00
C GLY A 151 -3.00 8.32 13.83
N ARG A 152 -2.15 8.84 12.93
CA ARG A 152 -2.06 10.27 12.67
C ARG A 152 -1.68 10.51 11.21
N ILE A 153 -2.35 11.50 10.61
CA ILE A 153 -2.00 12.02 9.29
C ILE A 153 -0.90 13.06 9.43
N TYR A 154 0.13 12.95 8.59
CA TYR A 154 1.21 13.91 8.41
C TYR A 154 1.18 14.39 6.96
N HIS A 155 0.92 15.68 6.76
CA HIS A 155 1.03 16.26 5.42
C HIS A 155 2.49 16.46 5.05
N PHE A 156 2.81 16.20 3.79
CA PHE A 156 4.11 16.56 3.23
C PHE A 156 4.31 18.08 3.26
N PRO A 157 5.57 18.56 3.21
CA PRO A 157 5.86 19.98 3.23
C PRO A 157 5.03 20.76 2.20
N ARG A 158 4.42 21.86 2.64
CA ARG A 158 3.65 22.77 1.80
C ARG A 158 4.44 24.04 1.53
N THR A 159 4.09 24.75 0.46
CA THR A 159 4.61 26.08 0.18
C THR A 159 4.14 27.08 1.25
N ALA A 160 4.68 28.29 1.23
CA ALA A 160 4.33 29.35 2.20
C ALA A 160 2.85 29.77 2.15
N ASP A 161 2.18 29.58 1.01
CA ASP A 161 0.75 29.78 0.82
C ASP A 161 -0.09 28.51 1.04
N CYS A 162 0.48 27.48 1.68
CA CYS A 162 -0.14 26.19 2.00
C CYS A 162 -0.50 25.31 0.79
N SER A 163 0.02 25.61 -0.41
CA SER A 163 -0.17 24.77 -1.59
C SER A 163 0.62 23.46 -1.49
N LYS A 164 0.08 22.40 -2.13
CA LYS A 164 0.76 21.09 -2.22
C LYS A 164 2.05 21.25 -3.03
N GLN A 165 3.16 20.66 -2.58
CA GLN A 165 4.44 20.59 -3.33
C GLN A 165 4.72 19.20 -3.91
N TYR A 166 3.97 18.20 -3.45
CA TYR A 166 4.06 16.80 -3.83
C TYR A 166 2.69 16.40 -4.35
N CYS A 167 2.61 15.76 -5.52
CA CYS A 167 1.34 15.24 -6.02
C CYS A 167 1.37 13.78 -6.44
N ASN A 168 2.51 13.24 -6.88
CA ASN A 168 2.63 11.81 -7.23
C ASN A 168 3.70 11.18 -6.33
N VAL A 169 3.33 10.74 -5.14
CA VAL A 169 4.24 10.00 -4.25
C VAL A 169 3.83 8.53 -4.30
N GLU A 170 4.67 7.68 -4.87
CA GLU A 170 4.33 6.31 -5.30
C GLU A 170 4.98 5.23 -4.44
N GLY A 171 5.98 5.60 -3.65
CA GLY A 171 6.74 4.65 -2.83
C GLY A 171 6.99 5.19 -1.45
N VAL A 172 6.96 4.29 -0.46
CA VAL A 172 7.33 4.58 0.93
C VAL A 172 8.09 3.41 1.53
N SER A 173 9.09 3.72 2.34
CA SER A 173 9.77 2.76 3.20
C SER A 173 10.24 3.43 4.48
N TRP A 174 10.33 2.65 5.55
CA TRP A 174 10.89 3.12 6.82
C TRP A 174 12.41 3.04 6.78
N ILE A 175 13.08 4.11 7.21
CA ILE A 175 14.53 4.08 7.50
C ILE A 175 14.74 3.61 8.95
N ASP A 176 13.97 4.17 9.88
CA ASP A 176 13.95 3.83 11.30
C ASP A 176 12.60 4.23 11.92
N ALA A 177 12.50 4.36 13.24
CA ALA A 177 11.24 4.69 13.92
C ALA A 177 10.74 6.13 13.67
N GLU A 178 11.61 7.03 13.19
CA GLU A 178 11.31 8.46 13.08
C GLU A 178 11.41 8.96 11.64
N ARG A 179 11.89 8.14 10.70
CA ARG A 179 12.19 8.59 9.33
C ARG A 179 11.62 7.66 8.27
N LEU A 180 10.99 8.29 7.29
CA LEU A 180 10.49 7.65 6.07
C LEU A 180 11.35 8.08 4.88
N VAL A 181 11.50 7.17 3.92
CA VAL A 181 11.97 7.48 2.58
C VAL A 181 10.81 7.33 1.60
N LEU A 182 10.63 8.32 0.74
CA LEU A 182 9.52 8.44 -0.19
C LEU A 182 10.07 8.58 -1.61
N ALA A 183 9.41 7.96 -2.58
CA ALA A 183 9.71 8.15 -4.00
C ALA A 183 8.58 8.96 -4.64
N SER A 184 8.92 10.08 -5.29
CA SER A 184 7.97 10.87 -6.07
C SER A 184 8.19 10.72 -7.56
N ASP A 185 7.10 10.57 -8.30
CA ASP A 185 7.09 10.74 -9.75
C ASP A 185 6.87 12.22 -10.12
N LYS A 186 6.76 12.49 -11.42
CA LYS A 186 6.73 13.80 -12.03
C LYS A 186 5.60 14.69 -11.49
N CYS A 187 5.96 15.62 -10.62
CA CYS A 187 5.14 16.73 -10.17
C CYS A 187 5.99 17.94 -9.79
N MET A 188 5.87 19.02 -10.58
CA MET A 188 6.49 20.33 -10.31
C MET A 188 8.03 20.25 -10.15
N ASP A 189 8.62 20.98 -9.19
CA ASP A 189 10.07 21.04 -8.97
C ASP A 189 10.62 19.87 -8.13
N LYS A 190 9.78 18.87 -7.79
CA LYS A 190 10.13 17.71 -6.95
C LYS A 190 10.07 16.38 -7.73
N ASP A 191 10.31 16.47 -9.03
CA ASP A 191 10.31 15.35 -9.97
C ASP A 191 11.37 14.29 -9.66
N GLN A 192 10.98 13.01 -9.80
CA GLN A 192 11.88 11.85 -9.91
C GLN A 192 12.94 11.78 -8.81
N ALA A 193 12.49 12.02 -7.57
CA ALA A 193 13.38 12.18 -6.43
C ALA A 193 13.02 11.23 -5.29
N VAL A 194 14.05 10.94 -4.50
CA VAL A 194 13.94 10.21 -3.24
C VAL A 194 14.02 11.23 -2.11
N HIS A 195 12.99 11.27 -1.27
CA HIS A 195 12.86 12.24 -0.19
C HIS A 195 12.94 11.53 1.14
N ILE A 196 13.79 12.03 2.04
CA ILE A 196 13.81 11.58 3.43
C ILE A 196 13.00 12.58 4.25
N MET A 197 11.98 12.10 4.95
CA MET A 197 11.13 12.91 5.81
C MET A 197 11.18 12.37 7.24
N ALA A 198 11.29 13.28 8.21
CA ALA A 198 11.19 12.94 9.62
C ALA A 198 9.75 13.09 10.10
N LEU A 199 9.30 12.15 10.91
CA LEU A 199 8.11 12.31 11.74
C LEU A 199 8.46 13.30 12.89
N PRO A 200 7.50 14.15 13.30
CA PRO A 200 7.67 15.11 14.40
C PRO A 200 7.86 14.46 15.77
#